data_AF-A0A6A4I7Q3-F1
#
_entry.id   AF-A0A6A4I7Q3-F1
#
_cell.length_a   1.000
_cell.length_b   1.000
_cell.length_c   1.000
_cell.angle_alpha   90.00
_cell.angle_beta   90.00
_cell.angle_gamma   90.00
#
_symmetry.space_group_name_H-M   'P 1'
#
loop_
_entity.id
_entity.type
_entity.pdbx_description
1 polymer ?
#
loop_
_entity_poly.entity_id
_entity_poly.type
_entity_poly.pdbx_seq_one_letter_code
_entity_poly.pdbx_strand_id
1 'polypeptide(L)'
;DHILCDEDHSEGCLRCESRPPILCCNLCSPDGFDDLTPIAISKPSRTMSRMTIPKYTPMEAHHKLRAALEDWRAGAARVKFGNLMVRQWGSQFLISDTILDRIIDCAGSFKLTNMDILRIETRWVPAHLAEFGQKILDLVAEHFPPPPTPPTTSKATGSGNKCRACGETGHNSMCFSSSSI
;
A
#
# COMPACT_ATOMS: atom_id res chain seq x y z
N ASP A 1 11.49 -33.53 -42.53
CA ASP A 1 12.95 -33.70 -42.52
C ASP A 1 13.69 -32.47 -42.97
N HIS A 2 14.72 -32.08 -42.23
CA HIS A 2 15.62 -30.95 -42.56
C HIS A 2 16.50 -31.23 -43.79
N ILE A 3 16.66 -32.52 -44.13
CA ILE A 3 17.42 -33.04 -45.27
C ILE A 3 16.74 -32.71 -46.61
N LEU A 4 15.44 -32.39 -46.62
CA LEU A 4 14.70 -32.02 -47.84
C LEU A 4 14.95 -30.56 -48.29
N CYS A 5 15.66 -29.77 -47.47
CA CYS A 5 15.87 -28.35 -47.73
C CYS A 5 17.13 -28.09 -48.56
N ASP A 6 18.10 -29.00 -48.55
CA ASP A 6 19.36 -28.92 -49.29
C ASP A 6 19.88 -30.34 -49.53
N GLU A 7 19.81 -30.81 -50.78
CA GLU A 7 20.16 -32.18 -51.15
C GLU A 7 21.68 -32.44 -51.14
N ASP A 8 22.49 -31.38 -51.14
CA ASP A 8 23.96 -31.47 -51.10
C ASP A 8 24.51 -31.57 -49.66
N HIS A 9 23.70 -31.25 -48.64
CA HIS A 9 24.12 -31.30 -47.23
C HIS A 9 23.27 -32.28 -46.42
N SER A 10 23.91 -33.35 -45.93
CA SER A 10 23.23 -34.41 -45.15
C SER A 10 22.59 -33.93 -43.84
N GLU A 11 23.01 -32.77 -43.33
CA GLU A 11 22.48 -32.15 -42.11
C GLU A 11 21.48 -31.00 -42.40
N GLY A 12 21.15 -30.75 -43.67
CA GLY A 12 20.32 -29.63 -44.10
C GLY A 12 21.09 -28.29 -44.13
N CYS A 13 20.46 -27.24 -44.68
CA CYS A 13 21.09 -25.92 -44.74
C CYS A 13 21.31 -25.31 -43.34
N LEU A 14 22.09 -24.22 -43.23
CA LEU A 14 22.35 -23.49 -41.97
C LEU A 14 21.11 -23.10 -41.15
N ARG A 15 19.93 -23.10 -41.76
CA ARG A 15 18.66 -22.79 -41.09
C ARG A 15 17.94 -24.04 -40.59
N CYS A 16 18.22 -25.19 -41.17
CA CYS A 16 17.56 -26.46 -40.93
C CYS A 16 18.45 -27.45 -40.15
N GLU A 17 19.77 -27.19 -40.09
CA GLU A 17 20.70 -27.96 -39.26
C GLU A 17 20.25 -27.97 -37.78
N SER A 18 20.13 -29.17 -37.20
CA SER A 18 19.80 -29.30 -35.79
C SER A 18 21.03 -28.93 -34.96
N ARG A 19 21.04 -27.71 -34.41
CA ARG A 19 22.14 -27.27 -33.54
C ARG A 19 22.04 -28.01 -32.19
N PRO A 20 23.13 -28.64 -31.73
CA PRO A 20 23.13 -29.23 -30.41
C PRO A 20 22.92 -28.13 -29.36
N PRO A 21 22.09 -28.39 -28.34
CA PRO A 21 21.86 -27.41 -27.28
C PRO A 21 23.17 -27.15 -26.52
N ILE A 22 23.41 -25.89 -26.15
CA ILE A 22 24.61 -25.46 -25.41
C ILE A 22 24.71 -26.15 -24.05
N LEU A 23 23.57 -26.53 -23.47
CA LEU A 23 23.44 -27.29 -22.22
C LEU A 23 22.48 -28.45 -22.44
N CYS A 24 22.82 -29.64 -21.91
CA CYS A 24 22.01 -30.84 -22.09
C CYS A 24 20.73 -30.80 -21.25
N CYS A 25 20.86 -30.90 -19.93
CA CYS A 25 19.75 -30.75 -18.98
C CYS A 25 20.33 -30.50 -17.58
N ASN A 26 19.46 -30.10 -16.65
CA ASN A 26 19.84 -29.85 -15.25
C ASN A 26 20.44 -31.08 -14.55
N LEU A 27 20.15 -32.30 -15.04
CA LEU A 27 20.74 -33.51 -14.48
C LEU A 27 22.21 -33.72 -14.89
N CYS A 28 22.56 -33.32 -16.12
CA CYS A 28 23.91 -33.50 -16.65
C CYS A 28 24.82 -32.30 -16.42
N SER A 29 24.24 -31.12 -16.22
CA SER A 29 24.99 -29.87 -16.01
C SER A 29 24.25 -28.98 -15.00
N PRO A 30 24.18 -29.37 -13.72
CA PRO A 30 23.44 -28.63 -12.70
C PRO A 30 23.95 -27.18 -12.55
N ASP A 31 25.26 -26.97 -12.63
CA ASP A 31 25.90 -25.65 -12.52
C ASP A 31 25.46 -24.67 -13.64
N GLY A 32 25.01 -25.20 -14.78
CA GLY A 32 24.49 -24.40 -15.89
C GLY A 32 23.12 -23.76 -15.64
N PHE A 33 22.49 -24.08 -14.49
CA PHE A 33 21.17 -23.62 -14.11
C PHE A 33 21.15 -22.87 -12.76
N ASP A 34 22.32 -22.46 -12.25
CA ASP A 34 22.42 -21.70 -11.00
C ASP A 34 21.58 -20.41 -11.01
N ASP A 35 21.46 -19.75 -12.17
CA ASP A 35 20.61 -18.56 -12.36
C ASP A 35 19.10 -18.84 -12.20
N LEU A 36 18.70 -20.12 -12.27
CA LEU A 36 17.32 -20.55 -12.04
C LEU A 36 17.08 -20.98 -10.59
N THR A 37 18.10 -20.94 -9.73
CA THR A 37 17.91 -21.24 -8.31
C THR A 37 16.97 -20.20 -7.70
N PRO A 38 15.88 -20.63 -7.01
CA PRO A 38 14.96 -19.69 -6.41
C PRO A 38 15.67 -18.85 -5.36
N ILE A 39 15.79 -17.55 -5.62
CA ILE A 39 16.23 -16.59 -4.62
C ILE A 39 15.26 -16.71 -3.43
N ALA A 40 15.81 -16.93 -2.24
CA ALA A 40 15.02 -16.95 -1.01
C ALA A 40 14.49 -15.53 -0.74
N ILE A 41 13.33 -15.21 -1.32
CA ILE A 41 12.63 -13.94 -1.06
C ILE A 41 12.16 -13.99 0.39
N SER A 42 12.76 -13.16 1.25
CA SER A 42 12.30 -12.97 2.61
C SER A 42 10.82 -12.59 2.60
N LYS A 43 9.99 -13.27 3.39
CA LYS A 43 8.55 -12.96 3.48
C LYS A 43 8.40 -11.46 3.82
N PRO A 44 7.67 -10.68 3.00
CA PRO A 44 7.50 -9.27 3.30
C PRO A 44 6.82 -9.11 4.67
N SER A 45 7.32 -8.14 5.44
CA SER A 45 6.69 -7.73 6.69
C SER A 45 5.22 -7.39 6.45
N ARG A 46 4.35 -7.73 7.40
CA ARG A 46 2.89 -7.67 7.28
C ARG A 46 2.44 -6.23 7.01
N THR A 47 2.19 -5.89 5.74
CA THR A 47 1.64 -4.58 5.36
C THR A 47 0.28 -4.38 6.02
N MET A 48 0.01 -3.20 6.54
CA MET A 48 -1.31 -2.86 7.07
C MET A 48 -2.38 -3.05 5.98
N SER A 49 -3.45 -3.76 6.33
CA SER A 49 -4.58 -4.00 5.43
C SER A 49 -5.57 -2.85 5.50
N ARG A 50 -6.37 -2.70 4.43
CA ARG A 50 -7.49 -1.77 4.39
C ARG A 50 -8.49 -2.08 5.49
N MET A 51 -9.02 -1.05 6.12
CA MET A 51 -9.98 -1.18 7.21
C MET A 51 -11.35 -1.67 6.69
N THR A 52 -12.00 -2.54 7.45
CA THR A 52 -13.41 -2.85 7.17
C THR A 52 -14.27 -1.64 7.51
N ILE A 53 -15.10 -1.21 6.57
CA ILE A 53 -16.05 -0.11 6.75
C ILE A 53 -17.43 -0.74 6.90
N PRO A 54 -18.14 -0.50 8.02
CA PRO A 54 -19.51 -0.95 8.18
C PRO A 54 -20.41 -0.37 7.09
N LYS A 55 -21.45 -1.11 6.70
CA LYS A 55 -22.49 -0.55 5.83
C LYS A 55 -23.16 0.61 6.55
N TYR A 56 -23.30 1.73 5.86
CA TYR A 56 -23.98 2.92 6.36
C TYR A 56 -24.94 3.44 5.29
N THR A 57 -25.91 4.24 5.72
CA THR A 57 -26.80 4.98 4.82
C THR A 57 -26.16 6.33 4.53
N PRO A 58 -25.88 6.69 3.26
CA PRO A 58 -25.31 7.98 2.92
C PRO A 58 -26.16 9.14 3.47
N MET A 59 -25.52 10.00 4.26
CA MET A 59 -26.09 11.25 4.73
C MET A 59 -25.76 12.40 3.77
N GLU A 60 -26.43 13.54 3.94
CA GLU A 60 -26.18 14.77 3.18
C GLU A 60 -24.69 15.18 3.15
N ALA A 61 -23.96 15.00 4.26
CA ALA A 61 -22.53 15.29 4.33
C ALA A 61 -21.69 14.47 3.33
N HIS A 62 -22.08 13.21 3.06
CA HIS A 62 -21.39 12.37 2.07
C HIS A 62 -21.61 12.87 0.64
N HIS A 63 -22.84 13.31 0.34
CA HIS A 63 -23.16 13.87 -0.97
C HIS A 63 -22.42 15.19 -1.21
N LYS A 64 -22.34 16.05 -0.18
CA LYS A 64 -21.55 17.29 -0.22
C LYS A 64 -20.06 17.02 -0.43
N LEU A 65 -19.48 16.09 0.33
CA LEU A 65 -18.09 15.69 0.17
C LEU A 65 -17.84 15.12 -1.24
N ARG A 66 -18.74 14.28 -1.76
CA ARG A 66 -18.62 13.76 -3.13
C ARG A 66 -18.58 14.90 -4.15
N ALA A 67 -19.53 15.82 -4.09
CA ALA A 67 -19.60 16.94 -5.02
C ALA A 67 -18.32 17.81 -4.95
N ALA A 68 -17.83 18.09 -3.74
CA ALA A 68 -16.59 18.84 -3.53
C ALA A 68 -15.36 18.12 -4.10
N LEU A 69 -15.26 16.80 -3.91
CA LEU A 69 -14.17 15.99 -4.46
C LEU A 69 -14.25 15.89 -5.99
N GLU A 70 -15.44 15.80 -6.58
CA GLU A 70 -15.63 15.76 -8.03
C GLU A 70 -15.27 17.08 -8.70
N ASP A 71 -15.69 18.21 -8.12
CA ASP A 71 -15.32 19.54 -8.60
C ASP A 71 -13.81 19.78 -8.50
N TRP A 72 -13.23 19.47 -7.34
CA TRP A 72 -11.79 19.51 -7.14
C TRP A 72 -11.03 18.62 -8.13
N ARG A 73 -11.50 17.37 -8.34
CA ARG A 73 -10.91 16.42 -9.29
C ARG A 73 -10.92 17.00 -10.72
N ALA A 74 -12.02 17.61 -11.13
CA ALA A 74 -12.11 18.23 -12.45
C ALA A 74 -11.11 19.39 -12.61
N GLY A 75 -10.97 20.24 -11.59
CA GLY A 75 -9.98 21.32 -11.57
C GLY A 75 -8.54 20.81 -11.60
N ALA A 76 -8.20 19.90 -10.69
CA ALA A 76 -6.85 19.34 -10.57
C ALA A 76 -6.43 18.57 -11.83
N ALA A 77 -7.33 17.80 -12.44
CA ALA A 77 -7.05 17.08 -13.68
C ALA A 77 -6.76 18.03 -14.85
N ARG A 78 -7.48 19.17 -14.94
CA ARG A 78 -7.23 20.18 -15.97
C ARG A 78 -5.88 20.86 -15.80
N VAL A 79 -5.48 21.14 -14.56
CA VAL A 79 -4.17 21.73 -14.26
C VAL A 79 -3.05 20.75 -14.60
N LYS A 80 -3.18 19.48 -14.23
CA LYS A 80 -2.12 18.47 -14.39
C LYS A 80 -1.97 17.95 -15.82
N PHE A 81 -3.08 17.71 -16.51
CA PHE A 81 -3.09 17.04 -17.83
C PHE A 81 -3.53 17.96 -18.97
N GLY A 82 -4.01 19.17 -18.67
CA GLY A 82 -4.56 20.10 -19.66
C GLY A 82 -6.01 19.77 -20.05
N ASN A 83 -6.68 20.77 -20.63
CA ASN A 83 -8.10 20.69 -20.98
C ASN A 83 -8.41 19.61 -22.04
N LEU A 84 -7.51 19.39 -23.01
CA LEU A 84 -7.74 18.43 -24.08
C LEU A 84 -7.78 17.00 -23.55
N MET A 85 -6.82 16.62 -22.69
CA MET A 85 -6.77 15.29 -22.07
C MET A 85 -8.02 15.04 -21.22
N VAL A 86 -8.45 16.01 -20.42
CA VAL A 86 -9.65 15.87 -19.58
C VAL A 86 -10.93 15.78 -20.41
N ARG A 87 -11.01 16.46 -21.57
CA ARG A 87 -12.18 16.32 -22.46
C ARG A 87 -12.26 14.95 -23.13
N GLN A 88 -11.12 14.37 -23.48
CA GLN A 88 -11.06 13.09 -24.17
C GLN A 88 -11.24 11.90 -23.21
N TRP A 89 -10.57 11.93 -22.06
CA TRP A 89 -10.48 10.80 -21.13
C TRP A 89 -11.24 11.01 -19.81
N GLY A 90 -11.67 12.24 -19.55
CA GLY A 90 -12.34 12.61 -18.31
C GLY A 90 -11.38 12.84 -17.14
N SER A 91 -11.92 13.34 -16.03
CA SER A 91 -11.15 13.67 -14.83
C SER A 91 -10.86 12.46 -13.93
N GLN A 92 -11.56 11.34 -14.16
CA GLN A 92 -11.37 10.06 -13.48
C GLN A 92 -9.97 9.46 -13.70
N PHE A 93 -9.24 9.93 -14.71
CA PHE A 93 -7.85 9.53 -14.94
C PHE A 93 -6.91 9.99 -13.81
N LEU A 94 -7.22 11.10 -13.14
CA LEU A 94 -6.44 11.55 -11.97
C LEU A 94 -6.71 10.66 -10.75
N ILE A 95 -8.00 10.48 -10.45
CA ILE A 95 -8.51 9.69 -9.32
C ILE A 95 -9.83 9.04 -9.74
N SER A 96 -9.87 7.71 -9.70
CA SER A 96 -11.03 6.95 -10.16
C SER A 96 -12.20 7.08 -9.18
N ASP A 97 -13.41 6.80 -9.65
CA ASP A 97 -14.61 6.84 -8.79
C ASP A 97 -14.51 5.85 -7.63
N THR A 98 -13.91 4.67 -7.84
CA THR A 98 -13.66 3.70 -6.76
C THR A 98 -12.77 4.25 -5.65
N ILE A 99 -11.79 5.11 -5.98
CA ILE A 99 -10.95 5.76 -4.97
C ILE A 99 -11.76 6.84 -4.25
N LEU A 100 -12.56 7.64 -4.96
CA LEU A 100 -13.43 8.65 -4.36
C LEU A 100 -14.44 8.02 -3.40
N ASP A 101 -15.12 6.95 -3.83
CA ASP A 101 -16.05 6.18 -3.00
C ASP A 101 -15.36 5.71 -1.72
N ARG A 102 -14.13 5.20 -1.85
CA ARG A 102 -13.35 4.76 -0.69
C ARG A 102 -13.01 5.89 0.27
N ILE A 103 -12.65 7.06 -0.25
CA ILE A 103 -12.39 8.25 0.56
C ILE A 103 -13.65 8.66 1.34
N ILE A 104 -14.80 8.68 0.67
CA ILE A 104 -16.09 9.06 1.27
C ILE A 104 -16.50 8.05 2.37
N ASP A 105 -16.32 6.76 2.12
CA ASP A 105 -16.60 5.71 3.10
C ASP A 105 -15.68 5.83 4.33
N CYS A 106 -14.39 6.12 4.12
CA CYS A 106 -13.43 6.33 5.20
C CYS A 106 -13.72 7.62 5.98
N ALA A 107 -14.18 8.68 5.29
CA ALA A 107 -14.53 9.95 5.90
C ALA A 107 -15.71 9.81 6.87
N GLY A 108 -16.77 9.11 6.46
CA GLY A 108 -17.96 8.89 7.31
C GLY A 108 -17.69 8.11 8.60
N SER A 109 -16.61 7.34 8.64
CA SER A 109 -16.18 6.61 9.83
C SER A 109 -15.13 7.35 10.66
N PHE A 110 -14.77 8.59 10.28
CA PHE A 110 -13.72 9.40 10.90
C PHE A 110 -12.35 8.70 10.97
N LYS A 111 -12.10 7.75 10.05
CA LYS A 111 -10.89 6.95 10.02
C LYS A 111 -9.77 7.59 9.20
N LEU A 112 -10.10 8.54 8.33
CA LEU A 112 -9.16 9.18 7.40
C LEU A 112 -8.45 10.37 8.06
N THR A 113 -7.48 10.10 8.95
CA THR A 113 -6.85 11.17 9.77
C THR A 113 -5.49 11.64 9.26
N ASN A 114 -4.80 10.84 8.46
CA ASN A 114 -3.45 11.15 8.00
C ASN A 114 -3.15 10.55 6.61
N MET A 115 -2.03 11.00 6.06
CA MET A 115 -1.54 10.61 4.73
C MET A 115 -1.25 9.11 4.60
N ASP A 116 -0.77 8.46 5.67
CA ASP A 116 -0.48 7.03 5.65
C ASP A 116 -1.75 6.19 5.54
N ILE A 117 -2.80 6.57 6.28
CA ILE A 117 -4.09 5.91 6.18
C ILE A 117 -4.69 6.15 4.79
N LEU A 118 -4.63 7.39 4.28
CA LEU A 118 -5.10 7.70 2.93
C LEU A 118 -4.39 6.81 1.89
N ARG A 119 -3.07 6.62 2.01
CA ARG A 119 -2.28 5.71 1.15
C ARG A 119 -2.77 4.27 1.23
N ILE A 120 -2.92 3.74 2.44
CA ILE A 120 -3.30 2.34 2.67
C ILE A 120 -4.70 2.07 2.12
N GLU A 121 -5.63 2.99 2.37
CA GLU A 121 -7.04 2.85 2.02
C GLU A 121 -7.30 2.96 0.53
N THR A 122 -6.67 3.94 -0.12
CA THR A 122 -6.89 4.21 -1.55
C THR A 122 -5.98 3.40 -2.45
N ARG A 123 -4.80 3.01 -1.96
CA ARG A 123 -3.69 2.47 -2.79
C ARG A 123 -3.38 3.36 -3.99
N TRP A 124 -3.60 4.66 -3.83
CA TRP A 124 -3.37 5.62 -4.90
C TRP A 124 -1.88 5.76 -5.20
N VAL A 125 -1.58 6.21 -6.43
CA VAL A 125 -0.20 6.33 -6.92
C VAL A 125 0.58 7.27 -5.98
N PRO A 126 1.75 6.85 -5.46
CA PRO A 126 2.49 7.64 -4.47
C PRO A 126 2.80 9.07 -4.90
N ALA A 127 3.10 9.30 -6.19
CA ALA A 127 3.35 10.63 -6.73
C ALA A 127 2.12 11.54 -6.62
N HIS A 128 0.94 11.05 -6.98
CA HIS A 128 -0.31 11.81 -6.87
C HIS A 128 -0.70 12.01 -5.40
N LEU A 129 -0.48 11.01 -4.56
CA LEU A 129 -0.72 11.12 -3.13
C LEU A 129 0.14 12.23 -2.51
N ALA A 130 1.43 12.28 -2.81
CA ALA A 130 2.32 13.32 -2.29
C ALA A 130 1.90 14.73 -2.72
N GLU A 131 1.39 14.88 -3.94
CA GLU A 131 0.99 16.17 -4.52
C GLU A 131 -0.40 16.63 -4.04
N PHE A 132 -1.36 15.71 -3.91
CA PHE A 132 -2.77 16.04 -3.73
C PHE A 132 -3.37 15.55 -2.42
N GLY A 133 -2.71 14.63 -1.73
CA GLY A 133 -3.30 13.95 -0.58
C GLY A 133 -3.66 14.89 0.57
N GLN A 134 -2.85 15.92 0.83
CA GLN A 134 -3.18 16.91 1.86
C GLN A 134 -4.47 17.66 1.51
N LYS A 135 -4.64 18.08 0.25
CA LYS A 135 -5.85 18.79 -0.18
C LYS A 135 -7.11 17.91 -0.04
N ILE A 136 -6.98 16.61 -0.27
CA ILE A 136 -8.07 15.64 -0.04
C ILE A 136 -8.41 15.56 1.45
N LEU A 137 -7.39 15.48 2.33
CA LEU A 137 -7.62 15.46 3.78
C LEU A 137 -8.31 16.74 4.27
N ASP A 138 -7.94 17.90 3.71
CA ASP A 138 -8.56 19.17 4.07
C ASP A 138 -10.05 19.20 3.67
N LEU A 139 -10.40 18.73 2.46
CA LEU A 139 -11.79 18.60 2.01
C LEU A 139 -12.59 17.62 2.89
N VAL A 140 -11.95 16.53 3.32
CA VAL A 140 -12.58 15.58 4.24
C VAL A 140 -12.83 16.22 5.60
N ALA A 141 -11.87 16.96 6.15
CA ALA A 141 -12.01 17.66 7.43
C ALA A 141 -13.08 18.77 7.39
N GLU A 142 -13.29 19.41 6.24
CA GLU A 142 -14.34 20.41 6.05
C GLU A 142 -15.76 19.81 6.19
N HIS A 143 -15.97 18.60 5.67
CA HIS A 143 -17.28 17.95 5.68
C HIS A 143 -17.48 16.98 6.86
N PHE A 144 -16.40 16.41 7.38
CA PHE A 144 -16.37 15.48 8.52
C PHE A 144 -15.32 15.97 9.52
N PRO A 145 -15.60 17.08 10.24
CA PRO A 145 -14.65 17.62 11.19
C PRO A 145 -14.33 16.57 12.26
N PRO A 146 -13.06 16.42 12.66
CA PRO A 146 -12.70 15.48 13.71
C PRO A 146 -13.48 15.83 14.98
N PRO A 147 -13.94 14.83 15.74
CA PRO A 147 -14.64 15.07 16.99
C PRO A 147 -13.74 15.92 17.90
N PRO A 148 -14.32 16.90 18.64
CA PRO A 148 -13.54 17.76 19.52
C PRO A 148 -12.77 16.88 20.50
N THR A 149 -11.45 16.98 20.46
CA THR A 149 -10.60 16.29 21.42
C THR A 149 -11.01 16.75 22.82
N PRO A 150 -11.40 15.84 23.74
CA PRO A 150 -11.63 16.24 25.12
C PRO A 150 -10.36 16.92 25.66
N PRO A 151 -10.48 17.97 26.48
CA PRO A 151 -9.32 18.66 27.04
C PRO A 151 -8.44 17.64 27.74
N THR A 152 -7.26 17.42 27.18
CA THR A 152 -6.26 16.51 27.74
C THR A 152 -5.75 17.17 29.02
N THR A 153 -6.29 16.75 30.16
CA THR A 153 -5.61 16.98 31.43
C THR A 153 -4.38 16.09 31.39
N SER A 154 -3.25 16.69 31.02
CA SER A 154 -1.93 16.08 31.11
C SER A 154 -1.64 15.69 32.56
N LYS A 155 -2.06 14.49 32.98
CA LYS A 155 -1.46 13.82 34.13
C LYS A 155 -0.23 13.09 33.64
N ALA A 156 0.90 13.78 33.70
CA ALA A 156 2.19 13.12 33.79
C ALA A 156 2.17 12.22 35.03
N THR A 157 2.12 10.91 34.82
CA THR A 157 2.56 9.95 35.83
C THR A 157 3.14 8.76 35.06
N GLY A 158 4.47 8.70 35.02
CA GLY A 158 5.16 7.47 34.68
C GLY A 158 4.75 6.40 35.70
N SER A 159 3.91 5.46 35.28
CA SER A 159 3.65 4.25 36.02
C SER A 159 4.83 3.30 35.78
N GLY A 160 5.93 3.52 36.50
CA GLY A 160 6.90 2.46 36.72
C GLY A 160 6.20 1.34 37.48
N ASN A 161 6.16 0.13 36.91
CA ASN A 161 5.60 -1.02 37.59
C ASN A 161 6.35 -1.22 38.92
N LYS A 162 5.64 -1.06 40.04
CA LYS A 162 6.15 -1.30 41.39
C LYS A 162 5.99 -2.79 41.72
N CYS A 163 7.01 -3.38 42.34
CA CYS A 163 6.94 -4.76 42.81
C CYS A 163 5.81 -4.90 43.84
N ARG A 164 4.94 -5.90 43.68
CA ARG A 164 3.81 -6.13 44.60
C ARG A 164 4.23 -6.51 46.03
N ALA A 165 5.46 -6.96 46.23
CA ALA A 165 5.95 -7.39 47.54
C ALA A 165 6.62 -6.26 48.34
N CYS A 166 7.42 -5.39 47.72
CA CYS A 166 8.15 -4.31 48.43
C CYS A 166 7.75 -2.88 48.03
N GLY A 167 7.00 -2.69 46.94
CA GLY A 167 6.57 -1.35 46.48
C GLY A 167 7.64 -0.55 45.72
N GLU A 168 8.84 -1.09 45.51
CA GLU A 168 9.92 -0.44 44.76
C GLU A 168 9.78 -0.64 43.24
N THR A 169 10.24 0.33 42.46
CA THR A 169 10.28 0.27 40.99
C THR A 169 11.57 -0.43 40.53
N GLY A 170 11.47 -1.43 39.64
CA GLY A 170 12.65 -2.08 39.02
C GLY A 170 12.60 -3.60 38.92
N HIS A 171 11.61 -4.27 39.52
CA HIS A 171 11.41 -5.72 39.41
C HIS A 171 9.92 -6.07 39.62
N ASN A 172 9.43 -7.14 38.97
CA ASN A 172 7.99 -7.45 38.94
C ASN A 172 7.54 -8.65 39.81
N SER A 173 8.42 -9.47 40.41
CA SER A 173 7.90 -10.63 41.16
C SER A 173 8.76 -11.28 42.25
N MET A 174 10.05 -10.96 42.46
CA MET A 174 10.82 -11.57 43.57
C MET A 174 11.70 -10.55 44.28
N CYS A 175 11.41 -10.31 45.57
CA CYS A 175 12.32 -9.61 46.47
C CYS A 175 13.25 -10.67 47.08
N PHE A 176 14.55 -10.60 46.78
CA PHE A 176 15.54 -11.43 47.47
C PHE A 176 15.83 -10.76 48.82
N SER A 177 15.31 -11.34 49.90
CA SER A 177 15.68 -10.94 51.27
C SER A 177 17.10 -11.42 51.55
N SER A 178 18.10 -10.54 51.41
CA SER A 178 19.44 -10.80 51.94
C SER A 178 19.43 -10.55 53.44
N SER A 179 19.27 -11.62 54.23
CA SER A 179 19.62 -11.59 55.65
C SER A 179 21.14 -11.50 55.78
N SER A 180 21.65 -10.37 56.26
CA SER A 180 23.05 -10.25 56.68
C SER A 180 23.18 -10.71 58.14
N ILE A 181 24.13 -11.65 58.32
CA ILE A 181 24.86 -12.14 59.51
C ILE A 181 24.43 -11.58 60.86
#